data_AF-A0A2I0QNW1-F1
#
_entry.id   AF-A0A2I0QNW1-F1
#
_cell.length_a   1.000
_cell.length_b   1.000
_cell.length_c   1.000
_cell.angle_alpha   90.00
_cell.angle_beta   90.00
_cell.angle_gamma   90.00
#
_symmetry.space_group_name_H-M   'P 1'
#
loop_
_entity.id
_entity.type
_entity.pdbx_description
1 polymer ?
#
loop_
_entity_poly.entity_id
_entity_poly.type
_entity_poly.pdbx_seq_one_letter_code
_entity_poly.pdbx_strand_id
1 'polypeptide(L)'
;MIQPDEGSPYPVTICIGGIKNADNIGQIIRKRIEENNPINNNSHLFLWEDVPENNTEFIEFLNKDMYISWVENAKIKKSDNNEIIDVTDGEKSIILKLNKREKKVSYLSEVRENKRYIGRGTYYYSLKEAGGKLSVCY
;
A
#
# COMPACT_ATOMS: atom_id res chain seq x y z
N MET A 1 -4.23 -20.67 -24.73
CA MET A 1 -5.19 -19.59 -24.40
C MET A 1 -5.66 -19.83 -22.98
N ILE A 2 -5.19 -19.04 -22.02
CA ILE A 2 -5.67 -19.12 -20.62
C ILE A 2 -6.55 -17.90 -20.42
N GLN A 3 -7.81 -18.13 -20.08
CA GLN A 3 -8.78 -17.10 -19.73
C GLN A 3 -8.39 -16.48 -18.37
N PRO A 4 -8.54 -15.16 -18.17
CA PRO A 4 -8.30 -14.56 -16.86
C PRO A 4 -9.38 -15.04 -15.87
N ASP A 5 -8.92 -15.50 -14.70
CA ASP A 5 -9.73 -15.88 -13.55
C ASP A 5 -10.53 -14.66 -13.04
N GLU A 6 -11.82 -14.68 -13.32
CA GLU A 6 -12.80 -13.74 -12.76
C GLU A 6 -13.10 -14.17 -11.32
N GLY A 7 -12.53 -13.46 -10.33
CA GLY A 7 -13.10 -13.46 -8.97
C GLY A 7 -12.17 -13.74 -7.79
N SER A 8 -10.85 -13.61 -7.88
CA SER A 8 -9.99 -13.57 -6.69
C SER A 8 -9.56 -12.14 -6.35
N PRO A 9 -9.88 -11.61 -5.15
CA PRO A 9 -9.48 -10.25 -4.75
C PRO A 9 -7.97 -10.12 -4.41
N TYR A 10 -7.17 -11.19 -4.53
CA TYR A 10 -5.75 -11.19 -4.20
C TYR A 10 -4.86 -11.27 -5.45
N PRO A 11 -3.71 -10.56 -5.47
CA PRO A 11 -2.82 -10.58 -6.62
C PRO A 11 -2.13 -11.94 -6.82
N VAL A 12 -1.92 -12.28 -8.09
CA VAL A 12 -1.09 -13.41 -8.54
C VAL A 12 0.39 -13.06 -8.31
N THR A 13 1.09 -13.87 -7.52
CA THR A 13 2.54 -13.73 -7.27
C THR A 13 3.34 -14.15 -8.51
N ILE A 14 4.11 -13.22 -9.11
CA ILE A 14 5.16 -13.57 -10.07
C ILE A 14 6.49 -13.67 -9.31
N CYS A 15 6.97 -14.88 -9.11
CA CYS A 15 8.28 -15.16 -8.53
C CYS A 15 9.38 -14.96 -9.59
N ILE A 16 10.35 -14.07 -9.33
CA ILE A 16 11.65 -14.11 -10.01
C ILE A 16 12.72 -14.32 -8.95
N GLY A 17 13.34 -15.51 -8.96
CA GLY A 17 14.63 -15.78 -8.31
C GLY A 17 14.64 -15.85 -6.77
N GLY A 18 14.23 -16.98 -6.20
CA GLY A 18 14.95 -17.52 -5.03
C GLY A 18 14.43 -17.25 -3.61
N ILE A 19 13.26 -16.64 -3.40
CA ILE A 19 12.59 -16.65 -2.08
C ILE A 19 11.19 -17.24 -2.26
N LYS A 20 11.02 -18.50 -1.87
CA LYS A 20 9.81 -19.29 -2.15
C LYS A 20 8.69 -19.20 -1.11
N ASN A 21 8.88 -18.55 0.03
CA ASN A 21 7.92 -18.60 1.15
C ASN A 21 7.68 -17.24 1.83
N ALA A 22 7.75 -16.14 1.07
CA ALA A 22 7.31 -14.83 1.53
C ALA A 22 6.05 -14.40 0.78
N ASP A 23 5.07 -15.31 0.66
CA ASP A 23 3.69 -14.86 0.80
C ASP A 23 3.66 -14.11 2.13
N ASN A 24 3.77 -12.78 2.04
CA ASN A 24 3.96 -11.81 3.11
C ASN A 24 3.51 -12.35 4.46
N ILE A 25 4.45 -12.70 5.35
CA ILE A 25 4.13 -13.14 6.72
C ILE A 25 3.15 -12.15 7.37
N GLY A 26 3.27 -10.85 7.09
CA GLY A 26 2.31 -9.83 7.50
C GLY A 26 0.89 -10.03 6.94
N GLN A 27 0.74 -10.36 5.66
CA GLN A 27 -0.57 -10.65 5.03
C GLN A 27 -1.18 -11.96 5.56
N ILE A 28 -0.36 -13.00 5.78
CA ILE A 28 -0.82 -14.28 6.35
C ILE A 28 -1.27 -14.11 7.80
N ILE A 29 -0.47 -13.41 8.61
CA ILE A 29 -0.82 -13.10 10.01
C ILE A 29 -2.09 -12.26 10.03
N ARG A 30 -2.19 -11.26 9.17
CA ARG A 30 -3.35 -10.37 9.07
C ARG A 30 -4.62 -11.12 8.68
N LYS A 31 -4.58 -11.92 7.61
CA LYS A 31 -5.71 -12.77 7.20
C LYS A 31 -6.16 -13.68 8.35
N ARG A 32 -5.20 -14.27 9.06
CA ARG A 32 -5.48 -15.12 10.23
C ARG A 32 -6.05 -14.33 11.41
N ILE A 33 -5.67 -13.07 11.61
CA ILE A 33 -6.28 -12.19 12.62
C ILE A 33 -7.71 -11.80 12.21
N GLU A 34 -7.94 -11.43 10.95
CA GLU A 34 -9.26 -11.06 10.41
C GLU A 34 -10.26 -12.23 10.45
N GLU A 35 -9.81 -13.45 10.17
CA GLU A 35 -10.62 -14.68 10.28
C GLU A 35 -11.02 -15.01 11.73
N ASN A 36 -10.17 -14.67 12.70
CA ASN A 36 -10.41 -14.96 14.13
C ASN A 36 -11.01 -13.77 14.90
N ASN A 37 -11.01 -12.57 14.31
CA ASN A 37 -11.61 -11.38 14.85
C ASN A 37 -11.94 -10.45 13.67
N PRO A 38 -13.20 -10.42 13.17
CA PRO A 38 -13.55 -9.61 12.01
C PRO A 38 -13.33 -8.14 12.35
N ILE A 39 -12.18 -7.61 11.91
CA ILE A 39 -11.88 -6.20 12.00
C ILE A 39 -13.03 -5.51 11.27
N ASN A 40 -13.75 -4.64 11.97
CA ASN A 40 -14.83 -3.86 11.38
C ASN A 40 -14.34 -3.28 10.04
N ASN A 41 -14.94 -3.72 8.92
CA ASN A 41 -14.62 -3.37 7.53
C ASN A 41 -14.78 -1.86 7.22
N ASN A 42 -15.05 -1.05 8.25
CA ASN A 42 -15.02 0.41 8.25
C ASN A 42 -13.73 1.00 8.85
N SER A 43 -12.67 0.22 9.05
CA SER A 43 -11.39 0.75 9.50
C SER A 43 -10.77 1.61 8.38
N HIS A 44 -10.96 2.90 8.58
CA HIS A 44 -10.29 3.97 7.88
C HIS A 44 -8.78 3.87 8.12
N LEU A 45 -7.99 3.96 7.06
CA LEU A 45 -6.54 4.02 7.16
C LEU A 45 -6.05 5.47 7.19
N PHE A 46 -6.36 6.22 6.13
CA PHE A 46 -6.06 7.64 6.03
C PHE A 46 -6.89 8.28 4.90
N LEU A 47 -7.02 9.61 4.93
CA LEU A 47 -7.60 10.39 3.84
C LEU A 47 -6.56 10.69 2.77
N TRP A 48 -6.87 10.36 1.51
CA TRP A 48 -5.97 10.62 0.40
C TRP A 48 -5.67 12.11 0.24
N GLU A 49 -6.70 12.95 0.34
CA GLU A 49 -6.61 14.41 0.14
C GLU A 49 -5.79 15.14 1.22
N ASP A 50 -5.66 14.53 2.40
CA ASP A 50 -4.96 15.15 3.52
C ASP A 50 -3.42 15.00 3.39
N VAL A 51 -2.93 14.14 2.51
CA VAL A 51 -1.48 13.99 2.22
C VAL A 51 -1.08 14.99 1.13
N PRO A 52 0.09 15.69 1.22
CA PRO A 52 1.13 15.54 2.25
C PRO A 52 0.97 16.38 3.52
N GLU A 53 0.10 17.39 3.57
CA GLU A 53 0.08 18.42 4.62
C GLU A 53 -0.36 17.90 6.00
N ASN A 54 -1.34 17.00 6.05
CA ASN A 54 -1.90 16.36 7.24
C ASN A 54 -1.73 14.83 7.14
N ASN A 55 -0.48 14.37 7.23
CA ASN A 55 -0.09 13.01 6.90
C ASN A 55 0.09 12.08 8.12
N THR A 56 -0.41 12.45 9.30
CA THR A 56 -0.17 11.67 10.54
C THR A 56 -0.71 10.24 10.43
N GLU A 57 -1.98 10.08 10.04
CA GLU A 57 -2.60 8.76 9.84
C GLU A 57 -1.89 7.96 8.74
N PHE A 58 -1.45 8.65 7.68
CA PHE A 58 -0.70 8.03 6.60
C PHE A 58 0.65 7.47 7.08
N ILE A 59 1.42 8.24 7.86
CA ILE A 59 2.69 7.77 8.45
C ILE A 59 2.45 6.63 9.43
N GLU A 60 1.41 6.72 10.27
CA GLU A 60 1.07 5.63 11.18
C GLU A 60 0.74 4.33 10.43
N PHE A 61 -0.03 4.42 9.35
CA PHE A 61 -0.31 3.28 8.48
C PHE A 61 0.97 2.67 7.88
N LEU A 62 1.87 3.50 7.31
CA LEU A 62 3.12 3.00 6.75
C LEU A 62 4.00 2.32 7.82
N ASN A 63 4.10 2.91 9.01
CA ASN A 63 4.97 2.44 10.07
C ASN A 63 4.40 1.22 10.81
N LYS A 64 3.15 1.30 11.29
CA LYS A 64 2.54 0.28 12.15
C LYS A 64 1.93 -0.86 11.34
N ASP A 65 1.19 -0.57 10.28
CA ASP A 65 0.47 -1.61 9.52
C ASP A 65 1.34 -2.27 8.46
N MET A 66 2.24 -1.52 7.84
CA MET A 66 3.19 -2.05 6.86
C MET A 66 4.60 -2.29 7.39
N TYR A 67 4.85 -2.00 8.68
CA TYR A 67 6.13 -2.25 9.35
C TYR A 67 7.32 -1.53 8.70
N ILE A 68 7.09 -0.31 8.18
CA ILE A 68 8.10 0.46 7.48
C ILE A 68 8.61 1.60 8.36
N SER A 69 9.57 1.29 9.24
CA SER A 69 10.05 2.23 10.26
C SER A 69 10.74 3.48 9.72
N TRP A 70 11.33 3.44 8.52
CA TRP A 70 12.08 4.58 7.97
C TRP A 70 11.20 5.76 7.52
N VAL A 71 9.88 5.58 7.46
CA VAL A 71 8.95 6.60 6.96
C VAL A 71 8.75 7.79 7.89
N GLU A 72 9.07 7.65 9.19
CA GLU A 72 8.93 8.74 10.18
C GLU A 72 9.71 10.00 9.80
N ASN A 73 10.85 9.83 9.12
CA ASN A 73 11.72 10.94 8.71
C ASN A 73 11.76 11.10 7.17
N ALA A 74 10.86 10.42 6.45
CA ALA A 74 10.85 10.44 5.00
C ALA A 74 10.23 11.73 4.45
N LYS A 75 10.71 12.14 3.28
CA LYS A 75 10.08 13.21 2.50
C LYS A 75 8.87 12.62 1.80
N ILE A 76 7.73 13.26 1.99
CA ILE A 76 6.47 12.90 1.34
C ILE A 76 6.14 14.00 0.33
N LYS A 77 5.85 13.60 -0.90
CA LYS A 77 5.42 14.48 -1.99
C LYS A 77 4.19 13.91 -2.65
N LYS A 78 3.38 14.78 -3.22
CA LYS A 78 2.26 14.38 -4.05
C LYS A 78 2.39 15.03 -5.41
N SER A 79 2.01 14.30 -6.45
CA SER A 79 2.04 14.81 -7.81
C SER A 79 0.99 15.90 -8.01
N ASP A 80 1.23 16.79 -8.96
CA ASP A 80 0.33 17.93 -9.26
C ASP A 80 -1.09 17.47 -9.66
N ASN A 81 -1.21 16.29 -10.27
CA ASN A 81 -2.50 15.70 -10.62
C ASN A 81 -3.18 14.97 -9.44
N ASN A 82 -2.58 14.97 -8.26
CA ASN A 82 -3.09 14.36 -7.04
C ASN A 82 -3.28 12.83 -7.11
N GLU A 83 -2.66 12.15 -8.07
CA GLU A 83 -2.83 10.70 -8.28
C GLU A 83 -1.68 9.85 -7.71
N ILE A 84 -0.55 10.48 -7.39
CA ILE A 84 0.65 9.79 -6.93
C ILE A 84 1.14 10.42 -5.63
N ILE A 85 1.40 9.60 -4.62
CA ILE A 85 2.16 9.99 -3.42
C ILE A 85 3.51 9.27 -3.49
N ASP A 86 4.59 10.02 -3.37
CA ASP A 86 5.97 9.54 -3.32
C ASP A 86 6.54 9.78 -1.91
N VAL A 87 7.09 8.75 -1.30
CA VAL A 87 7.69 8.78 0.04
C VAL A 87 9.11 8.25 -0.05
N THR A 88 10.10 9.03 0.37
CA THR A 88 11.51 8.61 0.29
C THR A 88 12.38 9.17 1.41
N ASP A 89 13.30 8.36 1.93
CA ASP A 89 14.41 8.79 2.81
C ASP A 89 15.69 9.14 2.00
N GLY A 90 15.65 9.00 0.67
CA GLY A 90 16.77 9.15 -0.25
C GLY A 90 17.43 7.82 -0.66
N GLU A 91 17.28 6.76 0.13
CA GLU A 91 17.76 5.41 -0.18
C GLU A 91 16.62 4.48 -0.57
N LYS A 92 15.50 4.57 0.14
CA LYS A 92 14.29 3.75 -0.02
C LYS A 92 13.17 4.64 -0.54
N SER A 93 12.26 4.03 -1.30
CA SER A 93 11.14 4.76 -1.89
C SER A 93 9.86 3.95 -1.89
N ILE A 94 8.76 4.64 -1.69
CA ILE A 94 7.42 4.10 -1.76
C ILE A 94 6.62 5.02 -2.68
N ILE A 95 5.90 4.42 -3.62
CA ILE A 95 5.01 5.12 -4.52
C ILE A 95 3.60 4.56 -4.33
N LEU A 96 2.67 5.42 -3.95
CA LEU A 96 1.25 5.10 -3.97
C LEU A 96 0.62 5.68 -5.22
N LYS A 97 -0.22 4.91 -5.88
CA LYS A 97 -0.96 5.32 -7.07
C LYS A 97 -2.44 5.14 -6.84
N LEU A 98 -3.19 6.22 -6.97
CA LEU A 98 -4.64 6.21 -6.93
C LEU A 98 -5.19 5.75 -8.27
N ASN A 99 -6.00 4.69 -8.27
CA ASN A 99 -6.79 4.28 -9.42
C ASN A 99 -8.28 4.55 -9.14
N LYS A 100 -8.75 5.74 -9.53
CA LYS A 100 -10.15 6.14 -9.33
C LYS A 100 -11.13 5.25 -10.09
N ARG A 101 -10.74 4.72 -11.25
CA ARG A 101 -11.59 3.85 -12.09
C ARG A 101 -11.87 2.52 -11.40
N GLU A 102 -10.84 1.90 -10.85
CA GLU A 102 -10.96 0.62 -10.15
C GLU A 102 -11.37 0.78 -8.68
N LYS A 103 -11.51 2.03 -8.21
CA LYS A 103 -11.76 2.37 -6.79
C LYS A 103 -10.75 1.69 -5.86
N LYS A 104 -9.47 1.72 -6.25
CA LYS A 104 -8.37 1.11 -5.50
C LYS A 104 -7.19 2.06 -5.39
N VAL A 105 -6.41 1.87 -4.34
CA VAL A 105 -5.06 2.43 -4.23
C VAL A 105 -4.07 1.29 -4.38
N SER A 106 -3.15 1.45 -5.32
CA SER A 106 -2.02 0.55 -5.49
C SER A 106 -0.83 1.10 -4.74
N TYR A 107 -0.33 0.34 -3.78
CA TYR A 107 0.87 0.63 -3.04
C TYR A 107 2.05 -0.09 -3.67
N LEU A 108 3.04 0.65 -4.15
CA LEU A 108 4.27 0.12 -4.74
C LEU A 108 5.44 0.46 -3.82
N SER A 109 5.96 -0.54 -3.12
CA SER A 109 7.24 -0.38 -2.40
C SER A 109 8.37 -0.78 -3.32
N GLU A 110 9.36 0.10 -3.47
CA GLU A 110 10.61 -0.19 -4.15
C GLU A 110 11.76 -0.01 -3.17
N VAL A 111 12.43 -1.10 -2.82
CA VAL A 111 13.62 -1.03 -1.97
C VAL A 111 14.83 -0.89 -2.87
N ARG A 112 15.62 0.15 -2.61
CA ARG A 112 16.93 0.32 -3.22
C ARG A 112 17.98 0.35 -2.10
N GLU A 113 19.09 -0.31 -2.35
CA GLU A 113 20.27 -0.28 -1.47
C GLU A 113 21.45 0.16 -2.33
N ASN A 114 22.17 1.22 -1.94
CA ASN A 114 23.24 1.80 -2.74
C ASN A 114 22.81 2.12 -4.19
N LYS A 115 21.58 2.62 -4.39
CA LYS A 115 20.95 2.90 -5.70
C LYS A 115 20.70 1.66 -6.59
N ARG A 116 20.97 0.45 -6.11
CA ARG A 116 20.61 -0.81 -6.79
C ARG A 116 19.20 -1.22 -6.40
N TYR A 117 18.42 -1.66 -7.38
CA TYR A 117 17.09 -2.22 -7.15
C TYR A 117 17.21 -3.57 -6.44
N ILE A 118 16.53 -3.71 -5.29
CA ILE A 118 16.58 -4.91 -4.45
C ILE A 118 15.27 -5.72 -4.59
N GLY A 119 14.13 -5.05 -4.74
CA GLY A 119 12.86 -5.73 -4.89
C GLY A 119 11.66 -4.79 -4.96
N ARG A 120 10.50 -5.36 -5.29
CA ARG A 120 9.23 -4.64 -5.42
C ARG A 120 8.08 -5.45 -4.83
N GLY A 121 7.29 -4.81 -3.97
CA GLY A 121 6.01 -5.34 -3.48
C GLY A 121 4.86 -4.46 -4.00
N THR A 122 3.76 -5.08 -4.43
CA THR A 122 2.52 -4.37 -4.80
C THR A 122 1.38 -4.83 -3.88
N TYR A 123 0.68 -3.86 -3.28
CA TYR A 123 -0.48 -4.10 -2.41
C TYR A 123 -1.66 -3.27 -2.92
N TYR A 124 -2.88 -3.75 -2.67
CA TYR A 124 -4.10 -3.11 -3.13
C TYR A 124 -4.99 -2.82 -1.93
N TYR A 125 -5.52 -1.60 -1.88
CA TYR A 125 -6.42 -1.12 -0.84
C TYR A 125 -7.69 -0.57 -1.45
N SER A 126 -8.79 -0.67 -0.71
CA SER A 126 -10.10 -0.19 -1.14
C SER A 126 -10.20 1.33 -1.02
N LEU A 127 -10.93 1.96 -1.93
CA LEU A 127 -11.24 3.39 -1.90
C LEU A 127 -12.72 3.60 -1.53
N LYS A 128 -12.98 4.40 -0.50
CA LYS A 128 -14.32 4.88 -0.14
C LYS A 128 -14.40 6.39 -0.31
N GLU A 129 -15.49 6.88 -0.89
CA GLU A 129 -15.73 8.31 -1.05
C GLU A 129 -16.87 8.74 -0.11
N ALA A 130 -16.62 9.76 0.71
CA ALA A 130 -17.61 10.35 1.60
C ALA A 130 -17.36 11.85 1.74
N GLY A 131 -18.40 12.68 1.57
CA GLY A 131 -18.27 14.13 1.69
C GLY A 131 -17.27 14.77 0.72
N GLY A 132 -17.07 14.19 -0.46
CA GLY A 132 -16.09 14.65 -1.46
C GLY A 132 -14.63 14.34 -1.12
N LYS A 133 -14.38 13.58 -0.05
CA LYS A 133 -13.04 13.10 0.31
C LYS A 133 -12.92 11.61 0.04
N LEU A 134 -11.71 11.23 -0.38
CA LEU A 134 -11.32 9.85 -0.61
C LEU A 134 -10.63 9.29 0.63
N SER A 135 -11.17 8.19 1.14
CA SER A 135 -10.64 7.40 2.25
C SER A 135 -10.02 6.12 1.71
N VAL A 136 -8.79 5.85 2.12
CA VAL A 136 -8.16 4.53 1.92
C VAL A 136 -8.60 3.63 3.06
N CYS A 137 -8.99 2.40 2.73
CA CYS A 137 -9.47 1.39 3.66
C CYS A 137 -8.84 0.04 3.32
N TYR A 138 -8.96 -0.93 4.23
CA TYR A 138 -8.61 -2.31 3.96
C TYR A 138 -9.40 -2.92 2.78
#